data_AF-A0A1T1H709-F1
#
_entry.id   AF-A0A1T1H709-F1
#
_cell.length_a   1.000
_cell.length_b   1.000
_cell.length_c   1.000
_cell.angle_alpha   90.00
_cell.angle_beta   90.00
_cell.angle_gamma   90.00
#
_symmetry.space_group_name_H-M   'P 1'
#
loop_
_entity.id
_entity.type
_entity.pdbx_description
1 polymer ?
#
loop_
_entity_poly.entity_id
_entity_poly.type
_entity_poly.pdbx_seq_one_letter_code
_entity_poly.pdbx_strand_id
1 'polypeptide(L)'
;MSDSYAKSIKDKVQTVIFLCFLIIFPIFALAFCFYSQTNLGFSEVLDKSFSVSMSFFGGAATLATAYVASLLFNDWREMKKNEIQVNYVLVIKKQVQDILNRINSNRTQFYKWKIKIRREEFAVVELRQLSNEIWEFEHEIVVYLNQIILDMNELHYVIHKKPEDPKTNDLRKKIESLNKIGIREDNFHKVWEERITTNVLDDYFNYFTNDLTMFLYNEIITQYLDILRVTDE
;
A
#
# COMPACT_ATOMS: atom_id res chain seq x y z
N MET A 1 15.95 6.67 10.47
CA MET A 1 16.05 7.68 11.58
C MET A 1 15.22 7.38 12.84
N SER A 2 14.36 6.35 12.85
CA SER A 2 13.39 6.06 13.95
C SER A 2 14.00 5.54 15.25
N ASP A 3 15.07 4.74 15.19
CA ASP A 3 15.71 4.16 16.40
C ASP A 3 16.32 5.21 17.32
N SER A 4 16.87 6.29 16.75
CA SER A 4 17.43 7.41 17.52
C SER A 4 16.34 8.19 18.26
N TYR A 5 15.17 8.35 17.64
CA TYR A 5 14.05 9.09 18.19
C TYR A 5 13.28 8.29 19.25
N ALA A 6 13.03 7.00 19.00
CA ALA A 6 12.43 6.08 19.97
C ALA A 6 13.29 5.94 21.23
N LYS A 7 14.62 5.89 21.06
CA LYS A 7 15.57 5.92 22.17
C LYS A 7 15.52 7.24 22.93
N SER A 8 15.40 8.38 22.23
CA SER A 8 15.25 9.69 22.86
C SER A 8 13.97 9.82 23.69
N ILE A 9 12.83 9.31 23.22
CA ILE A 9 11.57 9.31 23.99
C ILE A 9 11.69 8.42 25.21
N LYS A 10 12.23 7.20 25.04
CA LYS A 10 12.47 6.27 26.15
C LYS A 10 13.37 6.90 27.21
N ASP A 11 14.44 7.56 26.81
CA ASP A 11 15.38 8.23 27.70
C ASP A 11 14.71 9.40 28.44
N LYS A 12 13.87 10.20 27.76
CA LYS A 12 13.10 11.28 28.38
C LYS A 12 12.08 10.76 29.40
N VAL A 13 11.32 9.72 29.05
CA VAL A 13 10.32 9.10 29.94
C VAL A 13 11.02 8.48 31.15
N GLN A 14 12.11 7.74 30.95
CA GLN A 14 12.90 7.15 32.03
C GLN A 14 13.48 8.23 32.95
N THR A 15 13.96 9.35 32.40
CA THR A 15 14.46 10.49 33.18
C THR A 15 13.36 11.11 34.03
N VAL A 16 12.16 11.32 33.47
CA VAL A 16 11.02 11.88 34.21
C VAL A 16 10.57 10.96 35.34
N ILE A 17 10.44 9.65 35.08
CA ILE A 17 10.09 8.66 36.10
C ILE A 17 11.14 8.65 37.22
N PHE A 18 12.42 8.67 36.87
CA PHE A 18 13.51 8.68 37.84
C PHE A 18 13.49 9.96 38.69
N LEU A 19 13.27 11.12 38.08
CA LEU A 19 13.17 12.40 38.78
C LEU A 19 11.96 12.43 39.73
N CYS A 20 10.81 11.90 39.30
CA CYS A 20 9.62 11.76 40.14
C CYS A 20 9.91 10.86 41.35
N PHE A 21 10.54 9.71 41.16
CA PHE A 21 10.93 8.82 42.26
C PHE A 21 11.91 9.48 43.23
N LEU A 22 12.91 10.20 42.69
CA LEU A 22 13.94 10.88 43.47
C LEU A 22 13.37 12.01 44.35
N ILE A 23 12.28 12.65 43.92
CA ILE A 23 11.61 13.72 44.68
C ILE A 23 10.57 13.14 45.65
N ILE A 24 9.76 12.16 45.22
CA ILE A 24 8.66 11.60 46.03
C ILE A 24 9.21 10.77 47.20
N PHE A 25 10.26 9.98 46.97
CA PHE A 25 10.83 9.10 47.99
C PHE A 25 11.31 9.83 49.27
N PRO A 26 12.13 10.91 49.20
CA PRO A 26 12.57 11.61 50.41
C PRO A 26 11.44 12.38 51.10
N ILE A 27 10.46 12.91 50.35
CA ILE A 27 9.28 13.58 50.93
C ILE A 27 8.46 12.55 51.73
N PHE A 28 8.23 11.37 51.17
CA PHE A 28 7.49 10.30 51.83
C PHE A 28 8.26 9.76 53.05
N ALA A 29 9.58 9.57 52.94
CA ALA A 29 10.43 9.12 54.04
C ALA A 29 10.45 10.13 55.22
N LEU A 30 10.58 11.42 54.93
CA LEU A 30 10.51 12.47 55.95
C LEU A 30 9.15 12.51 56.63
N ALA A 31 8.06 12.44 55.85
CA ALA A 31 6.72 12.47 56.39
C ALA A 31 6.40 11.24 57.25
N PHE A 32 6.92 10.06 56.86
CA PHE A 32 6.85 8.84 57.66
C PHE A 32 7.65 8.93 58.97
N CYS A 33 8.86 9.51 58.94
CA CYS A 33 9.67 9.76 60.14
C CYS A 33 8.96 10.71 61.13
N PHE A 34 8.34 11.79 60.64
CA PHE A 34 7.57 12.69 61.50
C PHE A 34 6.34 12.01 62.11
N TYR A 35 5.64 11.20 61.30
CA TYR A 35 4.50 10.40 61.76
C TYR A 35 4.90 9.40 62.86
N SER A 36 6.05 8.72 62.73
CA SER A 36 6.46 7.71 63.73
C SER A 36 6.95 8.30 65.05
N GLN A 37 7.34 9.58 65.08
CA GLN A 37 7.92 10.22 66.27
C GLN A 37 6.92 11.06 67.09
N THR A 38 5.76 11.43 66.54
CA THR A 38 4.82 12.32 67.21
C THR A 38 3.60 11.59 67.77
N ASN A 39 3.51 11.52 69.10
CA ASN A 39 2.37 10.98 69.87
C ASN A 39 1.19 11.98 69.96
N LEU A 40 1.08 12.88 68.97
CA LEU A 40 0.15 14.00 68.97
C LEU A 40 -1.06 13.64 68.10
N GLY A 41 -2.27 14.03 68.52
CA GLY A 41 -3.54 13.78 67.82
C GLY A 41 -3.70 14.45 66.43
N PHE A 42 -2.60 14.71 65.72
CA PHE A 42 -2.54 15.24 64.36
C PHE A 42 -2.75 14.18 63.26
N SER A 43 -2.92 12.90 63.62
CA SER A 43 -3.19 11.82 62.66
C SER A 43 -4.32 12.17 61.69
N GLU A 44 -5.43 12.73 62.17
CA GLU A 44 -6.58 13.04 61.31
C GLU A 44 -6.28 14.13 60.27
N VAL A 45 -5.45 15.12 60.62
CA VAL A 45 -5.06 16.22 59.71
C VAL A 45 -4.04 15.76 58.67
N LEU A 46 -3.09 14.92 59.09
CA LEU A 46 -2.11 14.29 58.22
C LEU A 46 -2.79 13.36 57.22
N ASP A 47 -3.71 12.50 57.68
CA ASP A 47 -4.44 11.56 56.82
C ASP A 47 -5.27 12.28 55.75
N LYS A 48 -5.97 13.36 56.12
CA LYS A 48 -6.70 14.20 55.16
C LYS A 48 -5.76 14.87 54.14
N SER A 49 -4.62 15.38 54.59
CA SER A 49 -3.64 16.05 53.72
C SER A 49 -2.97 15.06 52.75
N PHE A 50 -2.64 13.86 53.22
CA PHE A 50 -2.15 12.78 52.37
C PHE A 50 -3.18 12.29 51.38
N SER A 51 -4.45 12.12 51.79
CA SER A 51 -5.53 11.70 50.91
C SER A 51 -5.75 12.67 49.75
N VAL A 52 -5.77 13.99 50.02
CA VAL A 52 -5.88 15.03 48.99
C VAL A 52 -4.66 15.03 48.08
N SER A 53 -3.45 14.93 48.65
CA SER A 53 -2.21 14.89 47.87
C SER A 53 -2.14 13.66 46.96
N MET A 54 -2.47 12.47 47.47
CA MET A 54 -2.55 11.24 46.68
C MET A 54 -3.57 11.37 45.54
N SER A 55 -4.71 12.00 45.79
CA SER A 55 -5.73 12.23 44.74
C SER A 55 -5.21 13.18 43.66
N PHE A 56 -4.49 14.24 44.04
CA PHE A 56 -3.88 15.17 43.10
C PHE A 56 -2.75 14.53 42.28
N PHE A 57 -1.84 13.80 42.93
CA PHE A 57 -0.77 13.05 42.25
C PHE A 57 -1.33 11.94 41.37
N GLY A 58 -2.39 11.25 41.79
CA GLY A 58 -3.11 10.27 40.98
C GLY A 58 -3.66 10.91 39.70
N GLY A 59 -4.35 12.05 39.83
CA GLY A 59 -4.85 12.81 38.68
C GLY A 59 -3.74 13.29 37.74
N ALA A 60 -2.65 13.83 38.29
CA ALA A 60 -1.48 14.26 37.52
C ALA A 60 -0.80 13.08 36.81
N ALA A 61 -0.66 11.93 37.47
CA ALA A 61 -0.11 10.72 36.89
C ALA A 61 -0.99 10.16 35.77
N THR A 62 -2.33 10.18 35.92
CA THR A 62 -3.25 9.81 34.84
C THR A 62 -3.13 10.75 33.65
N LEU A 63 -3.04 12.07 33.87
CA LEU A 63 -2.85 13.04 32.80
C LEU A 63 -1.52 12.83 32.06
N ALA A 64 -0.43 12.62 32.81
CA ALA A 64 0.88 12.30 32.22
C ALA A 64 0.84 11.01 31.41
N THR A 65 0.15 9.98 31.92
CA THR A 65 -0.04 8.70 31.22
C THR A 65 -0.86 8.89 29.95
N ALA A 66 -1.96 9.64 30.00
CA ALA A 66 -2.79 9.96 28.83
C ALA A 66 -1.99 10.74 27.77
N TYR A 67 -1.14 11.67 28.20
CA TYR A 67 -0.24 12.41 27.30
C TYR A 67 0.75 11.47 26.62
N VAL A 68 1.45 10.61 27.36
CA VAL A 68 2.37 9.61 26.77
C VAL A 68 1.63 8.65 25.83
N ALA A 69 0.44 8.18 26.21
CA ALA A 69 -0.39 7.33 25.37
C ALA A 69 -0.81 8.03 24.06
N SER A 70 -1.08 9.34 24.11
CA SER A 70 -1.40 10.12 22.90
C SER A 70 -0.21 10.22 21.94
N LEU A 71 1.01 10.36 22.47
CA LEU A 71 2.23 10.37 21.66
C LEU A 71 2.47 9.00 21.02
N LEU A 72 2.39 7.93 21.81
CA LEU A 72 2.52 6.55 21.31
C LEU A 72 1.47 6.20 20.25
N PHE A 73 0.24 6.68 20.42
CA PHE A 73 -0.82 6.47 19.44
C PHE A 73 -0.54 7.19 18.12
N ASN A 74 -0.03 8.43 18.17
CA ASN A 74 0.34 9.17 16.96
C ASN A 74 1.49 8.48 16.21
N ASP A 75 2.52 8.03 16.91
CA ASP A 75 3.65 7.29 16.32
C ASP A 75 3.18 5.98 15.68
N TRP A 76 2.37 5.20 16.41
CA TRP A 76 1.80 3.96 15.90
C TRP A 76 0.94 4.20 14.65
N ARG A 77 0.14 5.27 14.65
CA ARG A 77 -0.72 5.63 13.51
C ARG A 77 0.10 5.97 12.27
N GLU A 78 1.20 6.70 12.41
CA GLU A 78 2.10 7.02 11.31
C GLU A 78 2.82 5.77 10.77
N MET A 79 3.36 4.94 11.67
CA MET A 79 3.96 3.66 11.29
C MET A 79 2.98 2.78 10.52
N LYS A 80 1.74 2.66 11.03
CA LYS A 80 0.73 1.80 10.39
C LYS A 80 0.30 2.34 9.03
N LYS A 81 0.21 3.66 8.88
CA LYS A 81 -0.06 4.30 7.59
C LYS A 81 1.03 3.97 6.58
N ASN A 82 2.30 4.07 6.96
CA ASN A 82 3.43 3.76 6.08
C ASN A 82 3.45 2.28 5.71
N GLU A 83 3.23 1.38 6.67
CA GLU A 83 3.14 -0.07 6.43
C GLU A 83 2.04 -0.40 5.39
N ILE A 84 0.86 0.22 5.53
CA ILE A 84 -0.24 0.05 4.58
C ILE A 84 0.17 0.53 3.18
N GLN A 85 0.81 1.71 3.06
CA GLN A 85 1.27 2.25 1.78
C GLN A 85 2.28 1.31 1.10
N VAL A 86 3.29 0.84 1.84
CA VAL A 86 4.29 -0.10 1.33
C VAL A 86 3.64 -1.38 0.85
N ASN A 87 2.70 -1.94 1.62
CA ASN A 87 1.99 -3.16 1.23
C ASN A 87 1.26 -3.01 -0.11
N TYR A 88 0.53 -1.90 -0.31
CA TYR A 88 -0.13 -1.63 -1.59
C TYR A 88 0.86 -1.51 -2.73
N VAL A 89 1.96 -0.78 -2.55
CA VAL A 89 2.99 -0.64 -3.59
C VAL A 89 3.60 -1.98 -3.96
N LEU A 90 3.87 -2.84 -2.97
CA LEU A 90 4.39 -4.20 -3.22
C LEU A 90 3.38 -5.07 -3.98
N VAL A 91 2.08 -4.96 -3.67
CA VAL A 91 1.01 -5.68 -4.40
C VAL A 91 0.94 -5.21 -5.85
N ILE A 92 0.88 -3.90 -6.09
CA ILE A 92 0.85 -3.32 -7.44
C ILE A 92 2.09 -3.75 -8.23
N LYS A 93 3.28 -3.64 -7.63
CA LYS A 93 4.55 -4.05 -8.26
C LYS A 93 4.51 -5.52 -8.65
N LYS A 94 4.04 -6.40 -7.75
CA LYS A 94 3.93 -7.83 -8.02
C LYS A 94 2.98 -8.10 -9.19
N GLN A 95 1.78 -7.52 -9.17
CA GLN A 95 0.79 -7.69 -10.24
C GLN A 95 1.33 -7.22 -11.60
N VAL A 96 1.97 -6.05 -11.65
CA VAL A 96 2.62 -5.57 -12.88
C VAL A 96 3.67 -6.58 -13.35
N GLN A 97 4.53 -7.06 -12.44
CA GLN A 97 5.56 -8.01 -12.79
C GLN A 97 4.99 -9.35 -13.29
N ASP A 98 3.87 -9.81 -12.72
CA ASP A 98 3.16 -11.00 -13.16
C ASP A 98 2.59 -10.81 -14.58
N ILE A 99 2.00 -9.64 -14.89
CA ILE A 99 1.57 -9.29 -16.26
C ILE A 99 2.75 -9.30 -17.23
N LEU A 100 3.85 -8.65 -16.88
CA LEU A 100 5.04 -8.57 -17.73
C LEU A 100 5.62 -9.96 -18.00
N ASN A 101 5.69 -10.81 -16.99
CA ASN A 101 6.14 -12.19 -17.12
C ASN A 101 5.18 -13.01 -18.00
N ARG A 102 3.86 -12.78 -17.89
CA ARG A 102 2.84 -13.45 -18.70
C ARG A 102 2.94 -13.04 -20.17
N ILE A 103 3.09 -11.75 -20.46
CA ILE A 103 3.32 -11.23 -21.82
C ILE A 103 4.62 -11.82 -22.40
N ASN A 104 5.71 -11.79 -21.62
CA ASN A 104 7.01 -12.28 -22.09
C ASN A 104 7.02 -13.79 -22.34
N SER A 105 6.40 -14.58 -21.45
CA SER A 105 6.27 -16.03 -21.61
C SER A 105 5.45 -16.42 -22.85
N ASN A 106 4.49 -15.57 -23.24
CA ASN A 106 3.64 -15.79 -24.42
C ASN A 106 4.21 -15.22 -25.73
N ARG A 107 5.37 -14.54 -25.72
CA ARG A 107 5.98 -13.99 -26.95
C ARG A 107 6.15 -15.03 -28.05
N THR A 108 6.66 -16.22 -27.71
CA THR A 108 6.82 -17.31 -28.68
C THR A 108 5.48 -17.73 -29.27
N GLN A 109 4.41 -17.71 -28.46
CA GLN A 109 3.08 -18.05 -28.93
C GLN A 109 2.50 -16.95 -29.83
N PHE A 110 2.77 -15.68 -29.55
CA PHE A 110 2.42 -14.58 -30.45
C PHE A 110 3.06 -14.74 -31.83
N TYR A 111 4.34 -15.13 -31.89
CA TYR A 111 4.98 -15.42 -33.17
C TYR A 111 4.35 -16.61 -33.89
N LYS A 112 3.99 -17.67 -33.16
CA LYS A 112 3.28 -18.82 -33.74
C LYS A 112 1.92 -18.43 -34.28
N TRP A 113 1.15 -17.62 -33.55
CA TRP A 113 -0.11 -17.03 -34.01
C TRP A 113 0.10 -16.20 -35.27
N LYS A 114 1.10 -15.32 -35.29
CA LYS A 114 1.45 -14.51 -36.48
C LYS A 114 1.80 -15.37 -37.70
N ILE A 115 2.59 -16.42 -37.54
CA ILE A 115 2.97 -17.34 -38.63
C ILE A 115 1.74 -18.11 -39.12
N LYS A 116 0.92 -18.61 -38.19
CA LYS A 116 -0.34 -19.29 -38.49
C LYS A 116 -1.21 -18.41 -39.37
N ILE A 117 -1.54 -17.21 -38.90
CA ILE A 117 -2.45 -16.28 -39.60
C ILE A 117 -1.95 -15.90 -41.01
N ARG A 118 -0.63 -15.85 -41.23
CA ARG A 118 -0.06 -15.55 -42.55
C ARG A 118 -0.16 -16.68 -43.57
N ARG A 119 -0.54 -17.90 -43.19
CA ARG A 119 -0.75 -19.00 -44.15
C ARG A 119 -2.14 -18.84 -44.75
N GLU A 120 -2.22 -18.72 -46.07
CA GLU A 120 -3.46 -18.43 -46.83
C GLU A 120 -4.54 -19.52 -46.74
N GLU A 121 -4.22 -20.70 -46.19
CA GLU A 121 -5.15 -21.81 -46.02
C GLU A 121 -5.39 -22.09 -44.53
N PHE A 122 -6.35 -21.39 -43.94
CA PHE A 122 -6.82 -21.65 -42.58
C PHE A 122 -8.18 -22.32 -42.61
N ALA A 123 -8.30 -23.51 -42.01
CA ALA A 123 -9.61 -24.10 -41.80
C ALA A 123 -10.40 -23.24 -40.79
N VAL A 124 -11.71 -23.05 -41.01
CA VAL A 124 -12.58 -22.25 -40.13
C VAL A 124 -12.50 -22.70 -38.66
N VAL A 125 -12.31 -24.00 -38.43
CA VAL A 125 -12.15 -24.58 -37.07
C VAL A 125 -10.86 -24.10 -36.41
N GLU A 126 -9.75 -24.07 -37.13
CA GLU A 126 -8.46 -23.62 -36.61
C GLU A 126 -8.46 -22.11 -36.32
N LEU A 127 -9.18 -21.33 -37.12
CA LEU A 127 -9.40 -19.90 -36.87
C LEU A 127 -10.18 -19.66 -35.57
N ARG A 128 -11.25 -20.43 -35.34
CA ARG A 128 -12.04 -20.32 -34.11
C ARG A 128 -11.21 -20.66 -32.89
N GLN A 129 -10.42 -21.73 -32.96
CA GLN A 129 -9.53 -22.11 -31.86
C GLN A 129 -8.52 -20.99 -31.55
N LEU A 130 -7.88 -20.43 -32.59
CA LEU A 130 -6.94 -19.33 -32.45
C LEU A 130 -7.60 -18.07 -31.85
N SER A 131 -8.83 -17.76 -32.27
CA SER A 131 -9.61 -16.66 -31.70
C SER A 131 -9.81 -16.82 -30.21
N ASN A 132 -10.19 -18.02 -29.78
CA ASN A 132 -10.44 -18.32 -28.37
C ASN A 132 -9.14 -18.19 -27.57
N GLU A 133 -8.02 -18.70 -28.07
CA GLU A 133 -6.71 -18.56 -27.42
C GLU A 133 -6.31 -17.08 -27.24
N ILE A 134 -6.49 -16.24 -28.27
CA ILE A 134 -6.19 -14.80 -28.21
C ILE A 134 -7.11 -14.10 -27.21
N TRP A 135 -8.41 -14.41 -27.26
CA TRP A 135 -9.41 -13.82 -26.38
C TRP A 135 -9.19 -14.19 -24.92
N GLU A 136 -8.90 -15.45 -24.62
CA GLU A 136 -8.58 -15.91 -23.26
C GLU A 136 -7.36 -15.17 -22.69
N PHE A 137 -6.31 -15.01 -23.50
CA PHE A 137 -5.13 -14.24 -23.12
C PHE A 137 -5.47 -12.76 -22.87
N GLU A 138 -6.20 -12.11 -23.79
CA GLU A 138 -6.59 -10.70 -23.64
C GLU A 138 -7.43 -10.49 -22.38
N HIS A 139 -8.43 -11.36 -22.16
CA HIS A 139 -9.30 -11.31 -21.00
C HIS A 139 -8.52 -11.43 -19.69
N GLU A 140 -7.58 -12.38 -19.63
CA GLU A 140 -6.69 -12.53 -18.47
C GLU A 140 -5.91 -11.24 -18.18
N ILE A 141 -5.30 -10.63 -19.19
CA ILE A 141 -4.56 -9.37 -19.01
C ILE A 141 -5.49 -8.25 -18.53
N VAL A 142 -6.67 -8.11 -19.11
CA VAL A 142 -7.66 -7.10 -18.71
C VAL A 142 -8.08 -7.27 -17.24
N VAL A 143 -8.27 -8.50 -16.77
CA VAL A 143 -8.58 -8.78 -15.36
C VAL A 143 -7.47 -8.27 -14.45
N TYR A 144 -6.20 -8.57 -14.76
CA TYR A 144 -5.08 -8.07 -13.96
C TYR A 144 -4.96 -6.55 -13.98
N LEU A 145 -5.16 -5.91 -15.14
CA LEU A 145 -5.11 -4.45 -15.25
C LEU A 145 -6.22 -3.79 -14.42
N ASN A 146 -7.43 -4.36 -14.40
CA ASN A 146 -8.52 -3.87 -13.56
C ASN A 146 -8.20 -4.01 -12.07
N GLN A 147 -7.54 -5.09 -11.66
CA GLN A 147 -7.10 -5.24 -10.26
C GLN A 147 -6.06 -4.18 -9.89
N ILE A 148 -5.09 -3.91 -10.77
CA ILE A 148 -4.10 -2.84 -10.57
C ILE A 148 -4.79 -1.48 -10.40
N ILE A 149 -5.83 -1.19 -11.20
CA ILE A 149 -6.62 0.05 -11.07
C ILE A 149 -7.23 0.18 -9.67
N LEU A 150 -7.81 -0.90 -9.14
CA LEU A 150 -8.41 -0.89 -7.80
C LEU A 150 -7.35 -0.59 -6.75
N ASP A 151 -6.23 -1.30 -6.78
CA ASP A 151 -5.16 -1.17 -5.80
C ASP A 151 -4.49 0.23 -5.89
N MET A 152 -4.33 0.78 -7.10
CA MET A 152 -3.86 2.16 -7.32
C MET A 152 -4.80 3.20 -6.71
N ASN A 153 -6.11 3.06 -6.93
CA ASN A 153 -7.09 3.98 -6.37
C ASN A 153 -7.16 3.89 -4.84
N GLU A 154 -7.08 2.69 -4.27
CA GLU A 154 -7.02 2.50 -2.82
C GLU A 154 -5.76 3.16 -2.23
N LEU A 155 -4.60 2.95 -2.83
CA LEU A 155 -3.35 3.62 -2.44
C LEU A 155 -3.47 5.14 -2.53
N HIS A 156 -4.01 5.65 -3.64
CA HIS A 156 -4.22 7.08 -3.85
C HIS A 156 -5.14 7.67 -2.77
N TYR A 157 -6.20 6.95 -2.39
CA TYR A 157 -7.08 7.34 -1.29
C TYR A 157 -6.37 7.33 0.07
N VAL A 158 -5.52 6.34 0.34
CA VAL A 158 -4.74 6.27 1.58
C VAL A 158 -3.80 7.49 1.71
N ILE A 159 -3.15 7.89 0.61
CA ILE A 159 -2.17 8.98 0.59
C ILE A 159 -2.85 10.35 0.57
N HIS A 160 -3.77 10.57 -0.37
CA HIS A 160 -4.31 11.89 -0.73
C HIS A 160 -5.75 12.13 -0.29
N LYS A 161 -6.44 11.10 0.24
CA LYS A 161 -7.87 11.16 0.58
C LYS A 161 -8.75 11.54 -0.62
N LYS A 162 -8.33 11.13 -1.83
CA LYS A 162 -9.05 11.29 -3.08
C LYS A 162 -9.42 9.93 -3.66
N PRO A 163 -10.56 9.79 -4.34
CA PRO A 163 -11.08 8.49 -4.75
C PRO A 163 -10.36 7.88 -5.95
N GLU A 164 -9.63 8.66 -6.74
CA GLU A 164 -9.10 8.19 -8.02
C GLU A 164 -7.68 8.69 -8.27
N ASP A 165 -6.82 7.77 -8.70
CA ASP A 165 -5.46 8.08 -9.15
C ASP A 165 -5.49 8.72 -10.56
N PRO A 166 -4.72 9.80 -10.81
CA PRO A 166 -4.67 10.44 -12.13
C PRO A 166 -4.35 9.48 -13.29
N LYS A 167 -3.54 8.43 -13.05
CA LYS A 167 -3.14 7.45 -14.07
C LYS A 167 -4.16 6.34 -14.28
N THR A 168 -5.13 6.18 -13.38
CA THR A 168 -6.23 5.22 -13.56
C THR A 168 -6.98 5.48 -14.87
N ASN A 169 -7.23 6.74 -15.21
CA ASN A 169 -7.91 7.09 -16.46
C ASN A 169 -7.09 6.74 -17.70
N ASP A 170 -5.77 6.91 -17.64
CA ASP A 170 -4.89 6.52 -18.75
C ASP A 170 -4.84 5.00 -18.91
N LEU A 171 -4.79 4.27 -17.80
CA LEU A 171 -4.83 2.82 -17.82
C LEU A 171 -6.19 2.29 -18.31
N ARG A 172 -7.30 2.92 -17.94
CA ARG A 172 -8.64 2.60 -18.50
C ARG A 172 -8.69 2.80 -20.00
N LYS A 173 -8.13 3.90 -20.52
CA LYS A 173 -8.04 4.12 -21.98
C LYS A 173 -7.22 3.03 -22.67
N LYS A 174 -6.15 2.54 -22.03
CA LYS A 174 -5.35 1.40 -22.51
C LYS A 174 -6.19 0.11 -22.54
N ILE A 175 -6.96 -0.18 -21.49
CA ILE A 175 -7.91 -1.31 -21.48
C ILE A 175 -8.99 -1.16 -22.55
N GLU A 176 -9.53 0.04 -22.75
CA GLU A 176 -10.50 0.30 -23.82
C GLU A 176 -9.89 0.11 -25.21
N SER A 177 -8.62 0.45 -25.40
CA SER A 177 -7.92 0.19 -26.66
C SER A 177 -7.76 -1.31 -26.91
N LEU A 178 -7.53 -2.13 -25.87
CA LEU A 178 -7.57 -3.59 -25.99
C LEU A 178 -8.94 -4.04 -26.51
N ASN A 179 -10.03 -3.62 -25.87
CA ASN A 179 -11.39 -3.96 -26.29
C ASN A 179 -11.77 -3.51 -27.72
N LYS A 180 -11.07 -2.52 -28.27
CA LYS A 180 -11.24 -2.04 -29.66
C LYS A 180 -10.39 -2.84 -30.65
N ILE A 181 -9.21 -3.28 -30.24
CA ILE A 181 -8.33 -4.09 -31.09
C ILE A 181 -8.75 -5.58 -31.03
N GLY A 182 -9.33 -6.01 -29.91
CA GLY A 182 -9.80 -7.36 -29.62
C GLY A 182 -10.78 -7.89 -30.65
N ILE A 183 -10.67 -9.19 -30.90
CA ILE A 183 -11.49 -9.96 -31.82
C ILE A 183 -12.76 -10.37 -31.06
N ARG A 184 -13.96 -9.95 -31.51
CA ARG A 184 -15.22 -10.43 -30.94
C ARG A 184 -15.81 -11.50 -31.85
N GLU A 185 -16.59 -12.41 -31.25
CA GLU A 185 -17.25 -13.50 -31.97
C GLU A 185 -18.20 -12.99 -33.07
N ASP A 186 -18.84 -11.84 -32.85
CA ASP A 186 -19.87 -11.25 -33.71
C ASP A 186 -19.32 -10.44 -34.89
N ASN A 187 -18.04 -10.03 -34.83
CA ASN A 187 -17.38 -9.27 -35.89
C ASN A 187 -16.21 -10.02 -36.53
N PHE A 188 -15.97 -11.27 -36.12
CA PHE A 188 -14.84 -12.11 -36.54
C PHE A 188 -14.65 -12.17 -38.06
N HIS A 189 -15.70 -12.48 -38.83
CA HIS A 189 -15.60 -12.64 -40.29
C HIS A 189 -15.23 -11.33 -41.01
N LYS A 190 -15.84 -10.21 -40.61
CA LYS A 190 -15.61 -8.90 -41.22
C LYS A 190 -14.25 -8.33 -40.83
N VAL A 191 -13.88 -8.52 -39.56
CA VAL A 191 -12.58 -8.16 -39.00
C VAL A 191 -11.48 -9.01 -39.64
N TRP A 192 -11.70 -10.29 -39.91
CA TRP A 192 -10.71 -11.14 -40.57
C TRP A 192 -10.57 -10.86 -42.07
N GLU A 193 -11.67 -10.67 -42.81
CA GLU A 193 -11.59 -10.30 -44.23
C GLU A 193 -10.93 -8.92 -44.44
N GLU A 194 -11.15 -7.95 -43.54
CA GLU A 194 -10.48 -6.63 -43.61
C GLU A 194 -9.05 -6.63 -43.01
N ARG A 195 -8.72 -7.51 -42.04
CA ARG A 195 -7.42 -7.48 -41.31
C ARG A 195 -6.40 -8.53 -41.76
N ILE A 196 -6.65 -9.29 -42.82
CA ILE A 196 -5.60 -10.03 -43.56
C ILE A 196 -4.52 -9.07 -44.12
N THR A 197 -4.72 -7.75 -44.07
CA THR A 197 -3.59 -6.82 -44.10
C THR A 197 -2.78 -6.96 -42.81
N THR A 198 -1.61 -7.59 -42.90
CA THR A 198 -0.59 -7.88 -41.87
C THR A 198 -0.37 -6.85 -40.75
N ASN A 199 -0.75 -5.59 -40.96
CA ASN A 199 -0.46 -4.48 -40.05
C ASN A 199 -1.25 -4.55 -38.74
N VAL A 200 -2.52 -4.98 -38.73
CA VAL A 200 -3.34 -4.88 -37.50
C VAL A 200 -2.92 -5.87 -36.42
N LEU A 201 -2.48 -7.08 -36.82
CA LEU A 201 -1.91 -8.05 -35.88
C LEU A 201 -0.53 -7.62 -35.38
N ASP A 202 0.27 -7.02 -36.26
CA ASP A 202 1.56 -6.47 -35.87
C ASP A 202 1.38 -5.32 -34.88
N ASP A 203 0.40 -4.43 -35.10
CA ASP A 203 0.01 -3.36 -34.17
C ASP A 203 -0.50 -3.92 -32.83
N TYR A 204 -1.32 -4.97 -32.86
CA TYR A 204 -1.81 -5.64 -31.65
C TYR A 204 -0.68 -6.23 -30.81
N PHE A 205 0.23 -6.99 -31.42
CA PHE A 205 1.36 -7.57 -30.70
C PHE A 205 2.35 -6.50 -30.23
N ASN A 206 2.59 -5.48 -31.05
CA ASN A 206 3.40 -4.33 -30.67
C ASN A 206 2.79 -3.60 -29.47
N TYR A 207 1.47 -3.47 -29.42
CA TYR A 207 0.76 -2.89 -28.29
C TYR A 207 1.04 -3.66 -26.98
N PHE A 208 0.89 -4.98 -26.96
CA PHE A 208 1.18 -5.77 -25.75
C PHE A 208 2.65 -5.74 -25.35
N THR A 209 3.53 -6.02 -26.31
CA THR A 209 4.95 -6.25 -26.04
C THR A 209 5.73 -4.98 -25.78
N ASN A 210 5.31 -3.85 -26.35
CA ASN A 210 6.00 -2.57 -26.23
C ASN A 210 5.12 -1.54 -25.51
N ASP A 211 3.98 -1.13 -26.06
CA ASP A 211 3.23 0.02 -25.52
C ASP A 211 2.72 -0.23 -24.09
N LEU A 212 2.04 -1.36 -23.86
CA LEU A 212 1.51 -1.73 -22.56
C LEU A 212 2.64 -2.01 -21.58
N THR A 213 3.67 -2.76 -22.01
CA THR A 213 4.82 -3.08 -21.16
C THR A 213 5.56 -1.82 -20.71
N MET A 214 5.81 -0.88 -21.62
CA MET A 214 6.45 0.40 -21.32
C MET A 214 5.59 1.27 -20.42
N PHE A 215 4.27 1.31 -20.64
CA PHE A 215 3.35 2.04 -19.76
C PHE A 215 3.37 1.46 -18.34
N LEU A 216 3.21 0.15 -18.20
CA LEU A 216 3.20 -0.51 -16.89
C LEU A 216 4.53 -0.30 -16.14
N TYR A 217 5.66 -0.34 -16.83
CA TYR A 217 6.96 -0.15 -16.19
C TYR A 217 7.25 1.32 -15.88
N ASN A 218 7.18 2.20 -16.87
CA ASN A 218 7.61 3.59 -16.73
C ASN A 218 6.58 4.47 -16.02
N GLU A 219 5.29 4.23 -16.26
CA GLU A 219 4.24 5.10 -15.72
C GLU A 219 3.69 4.57 -14.39
N ILE A 220 3.56 3.25 -14.22
CA ILE A 220 3.04 2.67 -12.98
C ILE A 220 4.19 2.36 -12.01
N ILE A 221 5.10 1.46 -12.35
CA ILE A 221 6.16 1.04 -11.41
C ILE A 221 6.99 2.24 -10.98
N THR A 222 7.51 3.06 -11.89
CA THR A 222 8.39 4.18 -11.53
C THR A 222 7.71 5.18 -10.60
N GLN A 223 6.44 5.52 -10.83
CA GLN A 223 5.69 6.44 -9.97
C GLN A 223 5.61 5.94 -8.52
N TYR A 224 5.37 4.64 -8.32
CA TYR A 224 5.19 4.08 -6.99
C TYR A 224 6.51 3.64 -6.33
N LEU A 225 7.60 3.50 -7.09
CA LEU A 225 8.93 3.22 -6.52
C LEU A 225 9.45 4.36 -5.64
N ASP A 226 9.10 5.61 -5.91
CA ASP A 226 9.52 6.74 -5.08
C ASP A 226 8.94 6.65 -3.65
N ILE A 227 7.76 6.03 -3.48
CA ILE A 227 7.17 5.79 -2.16
C ILE A 227 8.01 4.80 -1.35
N LEU A 228 8.59 3.77 -1.99
CA LEU A 228 9.45 2.80 -1.31
C LEU A 228 10.79 3.41 -0.88
N ARG A 229 11.32 4.37 -1.66
CA ARG A 229 12.59 5.04 -1.32
C ARG A 229 12.49 5.90 -0.08
N VAL A 230 11.35 6.55 0.14
CA VAL A 230 11.11 7.40 1.32
C VAL A 230 11.04 6.58 2.61
N THR A 231 10.71 5.30 2.55
CA THR A 231 10.64 4.42 3.73
C THR A 231 11.97 3.84 4.20
N ASP A 232 13.05 3.96 3.41
CA ASP A 232 14.38 3.43 3.75
C ASP A 232 15.29 4.45 4.49
N GLU A 233 14.87 5.72 4.63
CA GLU A 233 15.60 6.81 5.35
C GLU A 233 15.14 6.99 6.83
#